data_AF-A0A9P8S5W8-F1
#
_entry.id   AF-A0A9P8S5W8-F1
#
_cell.length_a   1.000
_cell.length_b   1.000
_cell.length_c   1.000
_cell.angle_alpha   90.00
_cell.angle_beta   90.00
_cell.angle_gamma   90.00
#
_symmetry.space_group_name_H-M   'P 1'
#
loop_
_entity.id
_entity.type
_entity.pdbx_description
1 polymer ?
#
loop_
_entity_poly.entity_id
_entity_poly.type
_entity_poly.pdbx_seq_one_letter_code
_entity_poly.pdbx_strand_id
1 'polypeptide(L)'
;MIAIFDEDGGGDVDFQEFVSGLSAFSSKGNKEQKLQFAFKVYDIDRDGYISNGELFIVLKMMVGSNLKDQQLQQIVDKTIMEADLDNDGKISFEEFTKMVENTDVSMSMTLDQF
;
A
#
# COMPACT_ATOMS: atom_id res chain seq x y z
N MET A 1 6.39 -3.91 7.58
CA MET A 1 5.10 -4.13 8.28
C MET A 1 5.06 -3.38 9.61
N ILE A 2 6.03 -3.54 10.52
CA ILE A 2 6.14 -2.67 11.73
C ILE A 2 6.24 -1.19 11.35
N ALA A 3 7.03 -0.89 10.31
CA ALA A 3 7.19 0.46 9.76
C ALA A 3 5.92 1.11 9.19
N ILE A 4 4.74 0.45 9.18
CA ILE A 4 3.48 1.11 8.81
C ILE A 4 2.79 1.68 10.06
N PHE A 5 3.02 1.04 11.21
CA PHE A 5 2.47 1.45 12.49
C PHE A 5 3.33 2.52 13.17
N ASP A 6 4.66 2.47 12.98
CA ASP A 6 5.64 3.44 13.49
C ASP A 6 5.51 4.79 12.75
N GLU A 7 4.59 5.65 13.16
CA GLU A 7 4.28 6.91 12.49
C GLU A 7 5.39 7.95 12.68
N ASP A 8 6.07 7.95 13.82
CA ASP A 8 7.10 8.92 14.14
C ASP A 8 8.51 8.55 13.64
N GLY A 9 8.72 7.30 13.20
CA GLY A 9 9.99 6.81 12.67
C GLY A 9 11.01 6.49 13.76
N GLY A 10 10.57 6.32 15.02
CA GLY A 10 11.39 5.99 16.17
C GLY A 10 11.97 4.58 16.13
N GLY A 11 11.41 3.70 15.29
CA GLY A 11 11.84 2.31 15.13
C GLY A 11 11.17 1.34 16.11
N ASP A 12 10.37 1.85 17.05
CA ASP A 12 9.43 1.12 17.87
C ASP A 12 7.98 1.49 17.52
N VAL A 13 7.01 0.79 18.11
CA VAL A 13 5.58 1.08 17.92
C VAL A 13 4.98 1.29 19.29
N ASP A 14 4.55 2.51 19.57
CA ASP A 14 3.88 2.83 20.82
C ASP A 14 2.40 2.39 20.82
N PHE A 15 1.72 2.55 21.96
CA PHE A 15 0.33 2.15 22.08
C PHE A 15 -0.61 2.97 21.19
N GLN A 16 -0.33 4.27 21.02
CA GLN A 16 -1.14 5.15 20.18
C GLN A 16 -1.01 4.74 18.71
N GLU A 17 0.21 4.52 18.25
CA GLU A 17 0.55 4.03 16.92
C GLU A 17 -0.09 2.67 16.61
N PHE A 18 -0.01 1.75 17.57
CA PHE A 18 -0.67 0.45 17.48
C PHE A 18 -2.19 0.59 17.32
N VAL A 19 -2.84 1.39 18.17
CA VAL A 19 -4.30 1.60 18.12
C VAL A 19 -4.71 2.31 16.84
N SER A 20 -3.98 3.34 16.42
CA SER A 20 -4.22 4.07 15.17
C SER A 20 -4.16 3.15 13.96
N GLY A 21 -3.11 2.32 13.84
CA GLY A 21 -3.01 1.38 12.72
C GLY A 21 -4.11 0.31 12.74
N LEU A 22 -4.49 -0.22 13.91
CA LEU A 22 -5.60 -1.18 14.01
C LEU A 22 -6.96 -0.56 13.68
N SER A 23 -7.15 0.74 13.93
CA SER A 23 -8.40 1.43 13.65
C SER A 23 -8.78 1.38 12.16
N ALA A 24 -7.80 1.35 11.25
CA ALA A 24 -8.02 1.20 9.82
C ALA A 24 -8.74 -0.12 9.47
N PHE A 25 -8.53 -1.17 10.27
CA PHE A 25 -9.14 -2.48 10.08
C PHE A 25 -10.53 -2.61 10.71
N SER A 26 -10.98 -1.61 11.48
CA SER A 26 -12.30 -1.61 12.09
C SER A 26 -13.41 -1.66 11.02
N SER A 27 -14.47 -2.42 11.27
CA SER A 27 -15.70 -2.40 10.46
C SER A 27 -16.42 -1.04 10.48
N LYS A 28 -16.05 -0.16 11.43
CA LYS A 28 -16.54 1.23 11.51
C LYS A 28 -15.68 2.22 10.73
N GLY A 29 -14.51 1.81 10.24
CA GLY A 29 -13.61 2.66 9.44
C GLY A 29 -14.19 2.93 8.06
N ASN A 30 -13.93 4.12 7.51
CA ASN A 30 -14.43 4.48 6.18
C ASN A 30 -13.52 3.90 5.07
N LYS A 31 -14.02 3.83 3.84
CA LYS A 31 -13.30 3.29 2.68
C LYS A 31 -11.97 4.03 2.43
N GLU A 32 -11.95 5.34 2.61
CA GLU A 32 -10.77 6.19 2.36
C GLU A 32 -9.63 5.86 3.32
N GLN A 33 -9.90 5.71 4.62
CA GLN A 33 -8.91 5.31 5.62
C GLN A 33 -8.29 3.94 5.30
N LYS A 34 -9.11 2.99 4.84
CA LYS A 34 -8.65 1.66 4.40
C LYS A 34 -7.76 1.75 3.16
N LEU A 35 -8.12 2.61 2.20
CA LEU A 35 -7.32 2.87 1.00
C LEU A 35 -6.00 3.54 1.35
N GLN A 36 -5.99 4.54 2.25
CA GLN A 36 -4.77 5.18 2.71
C GLN A 36 -3.84 4.19 3.42
N PHE A 37 -4.40 3.33 4.27
CA PHE A 37 -3.61 2.29 4.93
C PHE A 37 -3.01 1.32 3.90
N ALA A 38 -3.81 0.86 2.93
CA ALA A 38 -3.33 0.00 1.85
C ALA A 38 -2.23 0.68 1.02
N PHE A 39 -2.37 1.99 0.74
CA PHE A 39 -1.36 2.77 0.03
C PHE A 39 -0.04 2.84 0.79
N LYS A 40 -0.08 3.13 2.11
CA LYS A 40 1.10 3.15 3.00
C LYS A 40 1.83 1.80 3.11
N VAL A 41 1.21 0.69 2.71
CA VAL A 41 1.92 -0.60 2.62
C VAL A 41 2.94 -0.59 1.47
N TYR A 42 2.63 0.16 0.40
CA TYR A 42 3.46 0.27 -0.79
C TYR A 42 4.42 1.46 -0.74
N ASP A 43 3.99 2.61 -0.23
CA ASP A 43 4.81 3.81 -0.03
C ASP A 43 5.73 3.62 1.20
N ILE A 44 6.97 3.17 0.96
CA ILE A 44 7.91 2.75 2.01
C ILE A 44 8.61 3.98 2.60
N ASP A 45 9.00 4.93 1.76
CA ASP A 45 9.71 6.13 2.19
C ASP A 45 8.79 7.27 2.67
N ARG A 46 7.48 7.12 2.47
CA ARG A 46 6.41 8.03 2.91
C ARG A 46 6.45 9.38 2.21
N ASP A 47 6.90 9.43 0.97
CA ASP A 47 6.90 10.65 0.17
C ASP A 47 5.51 10.98 -0.42
N GLY A 48 4.54 10.08 -0.25
CA GLY A 48 3.17 10.22 -0.76
C GLY A 48 2.96 9.63 -2.14
N TYR A 49 3.96 8.91 -2.68
CA TYR A 49 3.91 8.25 -3.97
C TYR A 49 4.39 6.80 -3.84
N ILE A 50 3.94 5.95 -4.77
CA ILE A 50 4.50 4.61 -4.93
C ILE A 50 5.44 4.66 -6.13
N SER A 51 6.73 4.56 -5.87
CA SER A 51 7.74 4.44 -6.92
C SER A 51 7.80 3.02 -7.52
N ASN A 52 8.44 2.90 -8.68
CA ASN A 52 8.70 1.61 -9.33
C ASN A 52 9.44 0.63 -8.42
N GLY A 53 10.46 1.12 -7.71
CA GLY A 53 11.26 0.30 -6.82
C GLY A 53 10.45 -0.22 -5.63
N GLU A 54 9.62 0.63 -5.03
CA GLU A 54 8.79 0.24 -3.89
C GLU A 54 7.73 -0.80 -4.26
N LEU A 55 7.04 -0.58 -5.38
CA LEU A 55 6.09 -1.55 -5.90
C LEU A 55 6.76 -2.90 -6.17
N PHE A 56 7.96 -2.90 -6.77
CA PHE A 56 8.74 -4.12 -6.98
C PHE A 56 9.06 -4.84 -5.66
N ILE A 57 9.56 -4.11 -4.66
CA ILE A 57 9.97 -4.67 -3.36
C ILE A 57 8.78 -5.35 -2.69
N VAL A 58 7.64 -4.67 -2.62
CA VAL A 58 6.46 -5.16 -1.92
C VAL A 58 5.88 -6.37 -2.64
N LEU A 59 5.77 -6.33 -3.97
CA LEU A 59 5.33 -7.49 -4.73
C LEU A 59 6.31 -8.65 -4.59
N LYS A 60 7.62 -8.41 -4.59
CA LYS A 60 8.65 -9.45 -4.40
C LYS A 60 8.50 -10.15 -3.05
N MET A 61 8.17 -9.40 -1.99
CA MET A 61 7.88 -9.98 -0.67
C MET A 61 6.63 -10.88 -0.69
N MET A 62 5.61 -10.55 -1.49
CA MET A 62 4.36 -11.32 -1.57
C MET A 62 4.48 -12.57 -2.46
N VAL A 63 5.06 -12.47 -3.67
CA VAL A 63 5.19 -13.60 -4.59
C VAL A 63 6.42 -14.46 -4.35
N GLY A 64 7.43 -13.95 -3.63
CA GLY A 64 8.68 -14.67 -3.36
C GLY A 64 9.40 -15.12 -4.63
N SER A 65 9.72 -16.41 -4.71
CA SER A 65 10.43 -17.01 -5.84
C SER A 65 9.52 -17.57 -6.94
N ASN A 66 8.21 -17.36 -6.85
CA ASN A 66 7.25 -17.86 -7.85
C ASN A 66 7.39 -17.13 -9.21
N LEU A 67 7.97 -15.94 -9.22
CA LEU A 67 8.29 -15.16 -10.42
C LEU A 67 9.78 -14.82 -10.46
N LYS A 68 10.36 -14.87 -11.67
CA LYS A 68 11.69 -14.32 -11.93
C LYS A 68 11.64 -12.80 -11.83
N ASP A 69 12.73 -12.20 -11.42
CA ASP A 69 12.83 -10.73 -11.23
C ASP A 69 12.47 -9.97 -12.50
N GLN A 70 12.90 -10.46 -13.67
CA GLN A 70 12.54 -9.84 -14.95
C GLN A 70 11.02 -9.88 -15.24
N GLN A 71 10.34 -10.97 -14.89
CA GLN A 71 8.89 -11.08 -15.08
C GLN A 71 8.15 -10.17 -14.11
N LEU A 72 8.63 -10.10 -12.87
CA LEU A 72 8.08 -9.19 -11.87
C LEU A 72 8.26 -7.73 -12.29
N GLN A 73 9.45 -7.35 -12.75
CA GLN A 73 9.73 -6.00 -13.25
C GLN A 73 8.80 -5.62 -14.41
N GLN A 74 8.56 -6.54 -15.36
CA GLN A 74 7.63 -6.29 -16.46
C GLN A 74 6.19 -6.07 -16.00
N ILE A 75 5.77 -6.70 -14.90
CA ILE A 75 4.44 -6.46 -14.31
C ILE A 75 4.43 -5.06 -13.68
N VAL A 76 5.43 -4.73 -12.86
CA VAL A 76 5.60 -3.42 -12.22
C VAL A 76 5.56 -2.29 -13.24
N ASP A 77 6.37 -2.40 -14.32
CA ASP A 77 6.46 -1.37 -15.35
C ASP A 77 5.11 -1.15 -16.06
N LYS A 78 4.38 -2.23 -16.35
CA LYS A 78 3.05 -2.14 -16.96
C LYS A 78 2.04 -1.52 -15.99
N THR A 79 2.08 -1.92 -14.72
CA THR A 79 1.20 -1.39 -13.68
C THR A 79 1.37 0.11 -13.53
N ILE A 80 2.61 0.62 -13.48
CA ILE A 80 2.86 2.06 -13.44
C ILE A 80 2.36 2.72 -14.72
N MET A 81 2.70 2.18 -15.90
CA MET A 81 2.26 2.76 -17.18
C MET A 81 0.73 2.87 -17.32
N GLU A 82 -0.02 1.95 -16.72
CA GLU A 82 -1.49 1.98 -16.73
C GLU A 82 -2.08 2.92 -15.66
N ALA A 83 -1.39 3.10 -14.53
CA ALA A 83 -1.84 3.90 -13.40
C ALA A 83 -1.46 5.38 -13.48
N ASP A 84 -0.28 5.66 -14.04
CA ASP A 84 0.36 6.97 -14.10
C ASP A 84 -0.33 7.85 -15.17
N LEU A 85 -1.28 8.66 -14.72
CA LEU A 85 -2.11 9.50 -15.57
C LEU A 85 -1.45 10.83 -15.90
N ASP A 86 -0.57 11.32 -15.02
CA ASP A 86 0.15 12.59 -15.20
C ASP A 86 1.56 12.43 -15.79
N ASN A 87 2.04 11.19 -15.93
CA ASN A 87 3.33 10.77 -16.50
C ASN A 87 4.54 11.22 -15.67
N ASP A 88 4.43 11.23 -14.34
CA ASP A 88 5.54 11.55 -13.44
C ASP A 88 6.41 10.32 -13.09
N GLY A 89 6.01 9.13 -13.54
CA GLY A 89 6.74 7.86 -13.37
C GLY A 89 6.51 7.17 -12.03
N LYS A 90 5.55 7.65 -11.23
CA LYS A 90 5.16 7.10 -9.93
C LYS A 90 3.63 7.07 -9.82
N ILE A 91 3.11 6.56 -8.71
CA ILE A 91 1.65 6.45 -8.50
C ILE A 91 1.27 7.28 -7.30
N SER A 92 0.51 8.35 -7.53
CA SER A 92 -0.11 9.15 -6.47
C SER A 92 -1.26 8.40 -5.77
N PHE A 93 -1.70 8.90 -4.62
CA PHE A 93 -2.86 8.35 -3.93
C PHE A 93 -4.13 8.40 -4.81
N GLU A 94 -4.33 9.49 -5.55
CA GLU A 94 -5.46 9.66 -6.47
C GLU A 94 -5.44 8.63 -7.61
N GLU A 95 -4.27 8.31 -8.17
CA GLU A 95 -4.13 7.29 -9.21
C GLU A 95 -4.31 5.88 -8.66
N PHE A 96 -3.76 5.61 -7.48
CA PHE A 96 -3.97 4.35 -6.77
C PHE A 96 -5.45 4.09 -6.52
N THR A 97 -6.20 5.09 -6.03
CA THR A 97 -7.64 4.93 -5.75
C THR A 97 -8.47 4.66 -7.01
N LYS A 98 -8.11 5.26 -8.14
CA LYS A 98 -8.73 4.97 -9.45
C LYS A 98 -8.42 3.54 -9.91
N MET A 99 -7.15 3.13 -9.80
CA MET A 99 -6.70 1.78 -10.15
C MET A 99 -7.46 0.68 -9.40
N VAL A 100 -7.72 0.88 -8.11
CA VAL A 100 -8.39 -0.10 -7.26
C VAL A 100 -9.90 0.13 -7.13
N GLU A 101 -10.49 1.03 -7.93
CA GLU A 101 -11.91 1.42 -7.82
C GLU A 101 -12.86 0.21 -7.88
N ASN A 102 -12.55 -0.76 -8.74
CA ASN A 102 -13.32 -2.00 -8.93
C ASN A 102 -12.93 -3.14 -7.98
N THR A 103 -12.01 -2.89 -7.03
CA THR A 103 -11.61 -3.85 -6.00
C THR A 103 -12.28 -3.51 -4.68
N ASP A 104 -12.85 -4.51 -3.99
CA ASP A 104 -13.42 -4.30 -2.66
C ASP A 104 -12.34 -4.28 -1.57
N VAL A 105 -11.54 -3.21 -1.58
CA VAL A 105 -10.49 -2.96 -0.58
C VAL A 105 -11.09 -2.87 0.82
N SER A 106 -12.33 -2.37 0.96
CA SER A 106 -13.01 -2.26 2.24
C SER A 106 -13.20 -3.62 2.90
N MET A 107 -13.66 -4.63 2.15
CA MET A 107 -13.77 -5.99 2.64
C MET A 107 -12.40 -6.58 2.97
N SER A 108 -11.40 -6.43 2.09
CA SER A 108 -10.05 -6.97 2.33
C SER A 108 -9.35 -6.37 3.56
N MET A 109 -9.68 -5.11 3.90
CA MET A 109 -9.09 -4.36 5.02
C MET A 109 -10.04 -4.30 6.23
N THR A 110 -10.89 -5.30 6.45
CA THR A 110 -11.75 -5.38 7.65
C THR A 110 -11.52 -6.68 8.41
N LEU A 111 -11.35 -6.57 9.73
CA LEU A 111 -11.33 -7.73 10.63
C LEU A 111 -12.68 -7.82 11.36
N ASP A 112 -13.39 -8.94 11.17
CA ASP A 112 -14.73 -9.15 11.73
C ASP A 112 -14.73 -9.41 13.25
N GLN A 113 -13.57 -9.73 13.83
CA GLN A 113 -13.38 -9.96 15.26
C GLN A 113 -12.25 -9.06 15.76
N PHE A 114 -12.63 -8.04 16.52
CA PHE A 114 -11.77 -7.32 17.46
C PHE A 114 -12.26 -7.59 18.88
#